data_AF-A0A1J3GUX7-F1
#
_entry.id   AF-A0A1J3GUX7-F1
#
_cell.length_a   1.000
_cell.length_b   1.000
_cell.length_c   1.000
_cell.angle_alpha   90.00
_cell.angle_beta   90.00
_cell.angle_gamma   90.00
#
_symmetry.space_group_name_H-M   'P 1'
#
loop_
_entity.id
_entity.type
_entity.pdbx_description
1 polymer ?
#
loop_
_entity_poly.entity_id
_entity_poly.type
_entity_poly.pdbx_seq_one_letter_code
_entity_poly.pdbx_strand_id
1 'polypeptide(L)'
;EAHKIYTHSFPLLVLQPHGLKKTGDLQISVRFTTLSLANIIYNYGHPLLPKMHYIFPFTVNQVDGLRYQAMNIVAARLGRAEPPLRKEVVEYMLDVDSHLWSMRRSKANFFRIMS
;
A
#
# COMPACT_ATOMS: atom_id res chain seq x y z
N GLU A 1 10.95 -9.77 17.08
CA GLU A 1 12.19 -9.46 17.83
C GLU A 1 12.38 -7.95 17.78
N ALA A 2 12.23 -7.26 18.92
CA ALA A 2 12.42 -5.81 18.97
C ALA A 2 13.87 -5.47 18.61
N HIS A 3 14.11 -4.33 17.96
CA HIS A 3 15.43 -3.86 17.50
C HIS A 3 16.09 -4.65 16.35
N LYS A 4 15.43 -5.67 15.80
CA LYS A 4 15.90 -6.31 14.56
C LYS A 4 15.69 -5.37 13.37
N ILE A 5 16.72 -5.26 12.53
CA ILE A 5 16.64 -4.54 11.26
C ILE A 5 16.21 -5.55 10.19
N TYR A 6 15.05 -5.33 9.60
CA TYR A 6 14.54 -6.09 8.47
C TYR A 6 14.90 -5.34 7.20
N THR A 7 15.85 -5.88 6.44
CA THR A 7 16.27 -5.34 5.16
C THR A 7 15.67 -6.17 4.03
N HIS A 8 14.93 -5.51 3.15
CA HIS A 8 14.37 -6.11 1.95
C HIS A 8 14.76 -5.30 0.73
N SER A 9 15.08 -5.99 -0.37
CA SER A 9 15.38 -5.37 -1.65
C SER A 9 14.24 -5.67 -2.63
N PHE A 10 13.72 -4.63 -3.26
CA PHE A 10 12.63 -4.73 -4.24
C PHE A 10 13.10 -4.18 -5.58
N PRO A 11 13.08 -4.97 -6.68
CA PRO A 11 13.51 -4.48 -7.98
C PRO A 11 12.56 -3.41 -8.51
N LEU A 12 13.12 -2.29 -8.97
CA LEU A 12 12.37 -1.25 -9.67
C LEU A 12 12.24 -1.64 -11.14
N LEU A 13 10.99 -1.86 -11.57
CA LEU A 13 10.65 -2.40 -12.88
C LEU A 13 9.78 -1.39 -13.64
N VAL A 14 10.24 -1.00 -14.84
CA VAL A 14 9.51 -0.10 -15.74
C VAL A 14 8.99 -0.89 -16.93
N LEU A 15 7.70 -0.71 -17.23
CA LEU A 15 7.06 -1.34 -18.38
C LEU A 15 7.26 -0.47 -19.64
N GLN A 16 8.06 -0.94 -20.58
CA GLN A 16 8.29 -0.32 -21.88
C GLN A 16 7.47 -1.04 -22.97
N PRO A 17 7.23 -0.43 -24.14
CA PRO A 17 6.48 -1.09 -25.23
C PRO A 17 7.12 -2.40 -25.71
N HIS A 18 8.44 -2.55 -25.52
CA HIS A 18 9.21 -3.72 -25.96
C HIS A 18 9.41 -4.76 -24.85
N GLY A 19 8.95 -4.50 -23.62
CA GLY A 19 9.09 -5.42 -22.50
C GLY A 19 9.25 -4.75 -21.14
N LEU A 20 9.44 -5.57 -20.11
CA LEU A 20 9.72 -5.13 -18.75
C LEU A 20 11.23 -4.91 -18.58
N LYS A 21 11.65 -3.71 -18.17
CA LYS A 21 13.06 -3.38 -17.93
C LYS A 21 13.29 -3.14 -16.45
N LYS A 22 14.28 -3.82 -15.86
CA LYS A 22 14.78 -3.50 -14.51
C LYS A 22 15.64 -2.23 -14.59
N THR A 23 15.30 -1.21 -13.81
CA THR A 23 15.97 0.10 -13.82
C THR A 23 16.73 0.37 -12.53
N GLY A 24 16.57 -0.44 -11.48
CA GLY A 24 17.30 -0.33 -10.22
C GLY A 24 16.75 -1.28 -9.16
N ASP A 25 17.22 -1.12 -7.92
CA ASP A 25 16.76 -1.84 -6.74
C ASP A 25 16.43 -0.85 -5.62
N LEU A 26 15.25 -1.00 -5.00
CA LEU A 26 14.81 -0.24 -3.84
C LEU A 26 15.10 -1.06 -2.58
N GLN A 27 16.04 -0.58 -1.77
CA GLN A 27 16.34 -1.17 -0.47
C GLN A 27 15.51 -0.51 0.63
N ILE A 28 14.69 -1.30 1.32
CA ILE A 28 13.89 -0.85 2.45
C ILE A 28 14.42 -1.53 3.70
N SER A 29 14.77 -0.72 4.70
CA SER A 29 15.27 -1.17 6.00
C SER A 29 14.30 -0.71 7.09
N VAL A 30 13.58 -1.65 7.70
CA VAL A 30 12.62 -1.37 8.77
C VAL A 30 13.19 -1.84 10.10
N ARG A 31 13.21 -0.97 11.10
CA ARG A 31 13.58 -1.31 12.47
C ARG A 31 12.47 -0.92 13.42
N PHE A 32 11.90 -1.89 14.10
CA PHE A 32 10.95 -1.63 15.17
C PHE A 32 11.70 -1.29 16.46
N THR A 33 11.64 -0.03 16.86
CA THR A 33 12.18 0.46 18.13
C THR A 33 11.09 0.55 19.17
N THR A 34 11.27 -0.13 20.29
CA THR A 34 10.36 -0.04 21.43
C THR A 34 10.86 1.04 22.38
N LEU A 35 10.07 2.10 22.58
CA LEU A 35 10.45 3.21 23.48
C LEU A 35 10.33 2.80 24.97
N SER A 36 9.37 1.95 25.32
CA SER A 36 9.29 1.28 26.63
C SER A 36 8.34 0.08 26.59
N LEU A 37 8.53 -0.90 27.49
CA LEU A 37 7.62 -2.04 27.65
C LEU A 37 6.20 -1.59 28.06
N ALA A 38 6.11 -0.56 28.91
CA ALA A 38 4.84 0.05 29.31
C ALA A 38 4.09 0.65 28.12
N ASN A 39 4.79 1.28 27.16
CA ASN A 39 4.16 1.86 25.98
C ASN A 39 3.64 0.76 25.03
N ILE A 40 4.34 -0.38 24.92
CA ILE A 40 3.85 -1.55 24.18
C ILE A 40 2.56 -2.06 24.82
N ILE A 41 2.57 -2.37 26.12
CA ILE A 41 1.40 -2.90 26.84
C ILE A 41 0.24 -1.92 26.76
N TYR A 42 0.51 -0.62 26.89
CA TYR A 42 -0.49 0.43 26.71
C TYR A 42 -1.12 0.37 25.31
N ASN A 43 -0.33 0.43 24.23
CA ASN A 43 -0.85 0.42 22.86
C ASN A 43 -1.56 -0.89 22.49
N TYR A 44 -1.04 -2.05 22.89
CA TYR A 44 -1.66 -3.36 22.64
C TYR A 44 -2.85 -3.65 23.56
N GLY A 45 -2.91 -3.00 24.72
CA GLY A 45 -4.02 -3.08 25.67
C GLY A 45 -5.18 -2.15 25.34
N HIS A 46 -5.00 -1.19 24.43
CA HIS A 46 -6.13 -0.44 23.90
C HIS A 46 -6.98 -1.40 23.06
N PRO A 47 -8.29 -1.53 23.35
CA PRO A 47 -9.17 -2.22 22.43
C PRO A 47 -9.05 -1.52 21.07
N LEU A 48 -8.75 -2.29 20.03
CA LEU A 48 -8.86 -1.82 18.65
C LEU A 48 -10.23 -1.12 18.54
N LEU A 49 -10.24 0.09 17.99
CA LEU A 49 -11.42 0.95 17.87
C LEU A 49 -12.68 0.07 17.72
N PRO A 50 -13.70 0.22 18.59
CA PRO A 50 -14.90 -0.58 18.51
C PRO A 50 -15.36 -0.57 17.07
N LYS A 51 -15.48 -1.76 16.47
CA LYS A 51 -15.94 -1.89 15.09
C LYS A 51 -17.41 -1.45 15.07
N MET A 52 -17.65 -0.14 14.96
CA MET A 52 -19.01 0.43 14.84
C MET A 52 -19.78 -0.25 13.70
N HIS A 53 -19.07 -0.77 12.69
CA HIS A 53 -19.62 -1.48 11.53
C HIS A 53 -20.29 -2.83 11.82
N TYR A 54 -20.31 -3.34 13.05
CA TYR A 54 -21.04 -4.59 13.35
C TYR A 54 -22.51 -4.40 13.70
N ILE A 55 -22.94 -3.19 14.06
CA ILE A 55 -24.34 -2.91 14.39
C ILE A 55 -25.09 -2.41 13.14
N PHE A 56 -24.41 -1.62 12.30
CA PHE A 56 -24.94 -1.13 11.03
C PHE A 56 -23.84 -1.23 9.95
N PRO A 57 -23.76 -2.35 9.21
CA PRO A 57 -22.77 -2.50 8.16
C PRO A 57 -23.08 -1.54 7.02
N PHE A 58 -22.04 -0.93 6.45
CA PHE A 58 -22.19 -0.14 5.22
C PHE A 58 -22.52 -1.06 4.05
N THR A 59 -23.36 -0.57 3.14
CA THR A 59 -23.57 -1.21 1.85
C THR A 59 -22.28 -1.18 1.01
N VAL A 60 -22.13 -2.13 0.09
CA VAL A 60 -20.96 -2.19 -0.82
C VAL A 60 -20.71 -0.83 -1.49
N ASN A 61 -21.77 -0.19 -1.99
CA ASN A 61 -21.70 1.13 -2.63
C ASN A 61 -21.21 2.24 -1.69
N GLN A 62 -21.65 2.23 -0.42
CA GLN A 62 -21.18 3.21 0.56
C GLN A 62 -19.71 3.01 0.90
N VAL A 63 -19.28 1.74 1.02
CA VAL A 63 -17.87 1.43 1.24
C VAL A 63 -17.03 1.85 0.04
N ASP A 64 -17.48 1.59 -1.18
CA ASP A 64 -16.79 1.98 -2.40
C ASP A 64 -16.68 3.51 -2.51
N GLY A 65 -17.75 4.24 -2.19
CA GLY A 65 -17.74 5.70 -2.11
C GLY A 65 -16.76 6.23 -1.06
N LEU A 66 -16.75 5.65 0.14
CA LEU A 66 -15.80 6.04 1.19
C LEU A 66 -14.35 5.73 0.80
N ARG A 67 -14.08 4.60 0.14
CA ARG A 67 -12.74 4.27 -0.38
C ARG A 67 -12.29 5.29 -1.43
N TYR A 68 -13.17 5.69 -2.35
CA TYR A 68 -12.87 6.72 -3.34
C TYR A 68 -12.53 8.06 -2.70
N GLN A 69 -13.29 8.49 -1.68
CA GLN A 69 -13.00 9.72 -0.96
C GLN A 69 -11.67 9.66 -0.20
N ALA A 70 -11.43 8.56 0.53
CA ALA A 70 -10.17 8.34 1.25
C ALA A 70 -8.97 8.38 0.30
N MET A 71 -9.09 7.73 -0.87
CA MET A 71 -8.07 7.78 -1.91
C MET A 71 -7.77 9.21 -2.38
N ASN A 72 -8.79 10.00 -2.69
CA ASN A 72 -8.58 11.38 -3.15
C ASN A 72 -7.83 12.22 -2.10
N ILE A 73 -8.13 12.02 -0.82
CA ILE A 73 -7.42 12.68 0.29
C ILE A 73 -5.95 12.24 0.31
N VAL A 74 -5.68 10.94 0.17
CA VAL A 74 -4.30 10.40 0.13
C VAL A 74 -3.54 10.93 -1.09
N ALA A 75 -4.15 10.93 -2.27
CA ALA A 75 -3.56 11.47 -3.49
C ALA A 75 -3.24 12.97 -3.35
N ALA A 76 -4.15 13.77 -2.78
CA ALA A 76 -3.90 15.20 -2.52
C ALA A 76 -2.80 15.45 -1.47
N ARG A 77 -2.63 14.54 -0.51
CA ARG A 77 -1.52 14.61 0.47
C ARG A 77 -0.19 14.22 -0.17
N LEU A 78 -0.15 13.12 -0.90
CA LEU A 78 1.07 12.61 -1.54
C LEU A 78 1.52 13.46 -2.74
N GLY A 79 0.60 14.18 -3.39
CA GLY A 79 0.95 15.17 -4.40
C GLY A 79 1.73 16.38 -3.85
N ARG A 80 1.69 16.60 -2.52
CA ARG A 80 2.48 17.63 -1.81
C ARG A 80 3.73 17.07 -1.14
N ALA A 81 3.97 15.75 -1.20
CA ALA A 81 5.18 15.14 -0.65
C ALA A 81 6.38 15.36 -1.60
N GLU A 82 7.59 15.21 -1.08
CA GLU A 82 8.81 15.14 -1.89
C GLU A 82 9.39 13.73 -1.83
N PRO A 83 9.46 12.98 -2.96
CA PRO A 83 8.96 13.33 -4.30
C PRO A 83 7.42 13.29 -4.41
N PRO A 84 6.81 14.12 -5.27
CA PRO A 84 5.36 14.16 -5.42
C PRO A 84 4.85 12.91 -6.14
N LEU A 85 3.89 12.21 -5.52
CA LEU A 85 3.25 11.05 -6.14
C LEU A 85 1.96 11.48 -6.82
N ARG A 86 1.82 11.10 -8.10
CA ARG A 86 0.63 11.39 -8.90
C ARG A 86 -0.54 10.53 -8.44
N LYS A 87 -1.76 11.03 -8.67
CA LYS A 87 -3.01 10.34 -8.34
C LYS A 87 -3.07 8.92 -8.92
N GLU A 88 -2.59 8.75 -10.15
CA GLU A 88 -2.50 7.46 -10.86
C GLU A 88 -1.73 6.39 -10.06
N VAL A 89 -0.66 6.78 -9.36
CA VAL A 89 0.15 5.87 -8.54
C VAL A 89 -0.65 5.42 -7.31
N VAL A 90 -1.39 6.35 -6.71
CA VAL A 90 -2.22 6.09 -5.53
C VAL A 90 -3.43 5.21 -5.91
N GLU A 91 -4.06 5.49 -7.05
CA GLU A 91 -5.13 4.66 -7.64
C GLU A 91 -4.64 3.23 -7.91
N TYR A 92 -3.43 3.09 -8.47
CA TYR A 92 -2.81 1.78 -8.69
C TYR A 92 -2.48 1.04 -7.38
N MET A 93 -1.96 1.73 -6.37
CA MET A 93 -1.62 1.13 -5.08
C MET A 93 -2.84 0.70 -4.25
N LEU A 94 -3.96 1.41 -4.40
CA LEU A 94 -5.21 1.13 -3.68
C LEU A 94 -6.16 0.19 -4.45
N ASP A 95 -5.74 -0.31 -5.61
CA ASP A 95 -6.42 -1.31 -6.45
C ASP A 95 -7.91 -0.98 -6.70
N VAL A 96 -8.19 0.30 -6.95
CA VAL A 96 -9.55 0.82 -7.22
C VAL A 96 -10.19 0.14 -8.43
N ASP A 97 -9.37 -0.37 -9.35
CA ASP A 97 -9.77 -1.12 -10.55
C ASP A 97 -9.58 -2.64 -10.42
N SER A 98 -9.54 -3.21 -9.20
CA SER A 98 -9.37 -4.66 -8.98
C SER A 98 -10.40 -5.54 -9.72
N HIS A 99 -11.54 -4.97 -10.12
CA HIS A 99 -12.56 -5.64 -10.94
C HIS A 99 -12.29 -5.63 -12.46
N LEU A 100 -11.29 -4.90 -12.95
CA LEU A 100 -10.97 -4.81 -14.37
C LEU A 100 -9.77 -5.71 -14.72
N TRP A 101 -10.06 -6.84 -15.35
CA TRP A 101 -9.04 -7.71 -15.91
C TRP A 101 -8.33 -7.02 -17.10
N SER A 102 -7.00 -7.06 -17.11
CA SER A 102 -6.18 -6.52 -18.20
C SER A 102 -5.10 -7.52 -18.61
N MET A 103 -5.15 -7.96 -19.87
CA MET A 103 -4.14 -8.84 -20.48
C MET A 103 -2.71 -8.28 -20.32
N ARG A 104 -2.55 -6.95 -20.40
CA ARG A 104 -1.26 -6.28 -20.23
C ARG A 104 -0.74 -6.39 -18.78
N ARG A 105 -1.62 -6.23 -17.78
CA ARG A 105 -1.28 -6.37 -16.35
C ARG A 105 -0.93 -7.81 -16.00
N SER A 106 -1.70 -8.78 -16.51
CA SER A 106 -1.42 -10.22 -16.31
C SER A 106 -0.06 -10.63 -16.89
N LYS A 107 0.29 -10.18 -18.10
CA LYS A 107 1.63 -10.44 -18.69
C LYS A 107 2.74 -9.82 -17.84
N ALA A 108 2.60 -8.57 -17.41
CA ALA A 108 3.60 -7.91 -16.57
C ALA A 108 3.79 -8.62 -15.22
N ASN A 109 2.71 -9.11 -14.60
CA ASN A 109 2.79 -9.87 -13.35
C ASN A 109 3.43 -11.25 -13.55
N PHE A 110 3.13 -11.94 -14.65
CA PHE A 110 3.78 -13.21 -14.99
C PHE A 110 5.31 -13.06 -15.09
N PHE A 111 5.80 -12.03 -15.79
CA PHE A 111 7.23 -11.77 -15.91
C PHE A 111 7.90 -11.37 -14.59
N ARG A 112 7.15 -10.81 -13.62
CA ARG A 112 7.68 -10.53 -12.26
C ARG A 112 7.85 -11.78 -11.40
N ILE A 113 7.01 -12.80 -11.60
CA ILE A 113 7.08 -14.05 -10.83
C ILE A 113 8.17 -14.97 -11.39
N MET A 114 8.41 -14.93 -12.71
CA MET A 114 9.41 -15.76 -13.38
C MET A 114 10.85 -15.23 -13.26
N SER A 115 11.07 -14.02 -12.75
CA SER A 115 12.38 -13.38 -12.56
C SER A 115 12.90 -13.53 -11.13
#